data_AF-A0A4Y2NWE1-F1
#
_entry.id   AF-A0A4Y2NWE1-F1
#
_cell.length_a   1.000
_cell.length_b   1.000
_cell.length_c   1.000
_cell.angle_alpha   90.00
_cell.angle_beta   90.00
_cell.angle_gamma   90.00
#
_symmetry.space_group_name_H-M   'P 1'
#
loop_
_entity.id
_entity.type
_entity.pdbx_description
1 polymer ?
#
loop_
_entity_poly.entity_id
_entity_poly.type
_entity_poly.pdbx_seq_one_letter_code
_entity_poly.pdbx_strand_id
1 'polypeptide(L)'
;MFRMIFVDESQRDLLRIVWKESIDDSIKTYKMNRVVYGTTCAPYLAQRVLKQLVMDDGHNYPLAASAVSSDMYMDDLLTGAADIYSAKQLKEQLIALFRGGGMQLHKWSSNCKELLANSEVSDGDVSLTIPDETKALGLLWRPQKDSLAFSVTANVDTCESCKITKRSVLSTTARIFDPLGLISPVVTKAKLVMQELWRLKLDWNDSLPIQLESQ
;
A
#
# COMPACT_ATOMS: atom_id res chain seq x y z
N MET A 1 -10.08 -7.67 -1.20
CA MET A 1 -9.82 -8.45 -2.43
C MET A 1 -9.54 -9.94 -2.18
N PHE A 2 -8.39 -10.35 -1.64
CA PHE A 2 -7.98 -11.78 -1.58
C PHE A 2 -9.01 -12.74 -0.96
N ARG A 3 -9.59 -12.33 0.17
CA ARG A 3 -10.65 -13.09 0.84
C ARG A 3 -11.96 -13.14 0.08
N MET A 4 -12.09 -12.60 -1.13
CA MET A 4 -13.26 -12.80 -1.99
C MET A 4 -13.04 -13.88 -3.04
N ILE A 5 -11.84 -14.47 -3.09
CA ILE A 5 -11.45 -15.46 -4.10
C ILE A 5 -11.38 -16.83 -3.45
N PHE A 6 -12.19 -17.77 -3.94
CA PHE A 6 -12.13 -19.15 -3.51
C PHE A 6 -10.89 -19.87 -4.04
N VAL A 7 -10.32 -20.72 -3.21
CA VAL A 7 -9.27 -21.66 -3.61
C VAL A 7 -9.96 -22.97 -4.01
N ASP A 8 -9.46 -23.55 -5.10
CA ASP A 8 -9.88 -24.86 -5.58
C ASP A 8 -9.79 -25.90 -4.45
N GLU A 9 -10.81 -26.75 -4.34
CA GLU A 9 -10.94 -27.70 -3.22
C GLU A 9 -9.75 -28.65 -3.11
N SER A 10 -9.15 -29.04 -4.24
CA SER A 10 -7.96 -29.90 -4.28
C SER A 10 -6.73 -29.24 -3.66
N GLN A 11 -6.67 -27.90 -3.64
CA GLN A 11 -5.53 -27.13 -3.15
C GLN A 11 -5.70 -26.65 -1.70
N ARG A 12 -6.91 -26.70 -1.13
CA ARG A 12 -7.19 -26.19 0.23
C ARG A 12 -6.40 -26.91 1.32
N ASP A 13 -6.00 -28.16 1.09
CA ASP A 13 -5.17 -28.92 2.03
C ASP A 13 -3.75 -28.38 2.17
N LEU A 14 -3.25 -27.67 1.16
CA LEU A 14 -1.96 -26.97 1.22
C LEU A 14 -2.01 -25.70 2.08
N LEU A 15 -3.21 -25.23 2.45
CA LEU A 15 -3.44 -24.04 3.26
C LEU A 15 -4.02 -24.38 4.63
N ARG A 16 -3.64 -25.54 5.18
CA ARG A 16 -4.03 -25.95 6.53
C ARG A 16 -3.33 -25.11 7.59
N ILE A 17 -4.08 -24.74 8.62
CA ILE A 17 -3.54 -24.15 9.84
C ILE A 17 -3.88 -25.04 11.03
N VAL A 18 -2.97 -25.04 11.99
CA VAL A 18 -3.17 -25.66 13.30
C VAL A 18 -3.56 -24.56 14.28
N TRP A 19 -4.56 -24.82 15.11
CA TRP A 19 -5.03 -23.91 16.13
C TRP A 19 -5.20 -24.62 17.46
N LYS A 20 -4.83 -23.94 18.53
CA LYS A 20 -4.93 -24.41 19.90
C LYS A 20 -5.19 -23.20 20.80
N GLU A 21 -6.25 -23.26 21.60
CA GLU A 21 -6.76 -22.12 22.35
C GLU A 21 -6.07 -21.98 23.71
N SER A 22 -5.86 -23.09 24.42
CA SER A 22 -4.98 -23.21 25.59
C SER A 22 -3.93 -24.31 25.41
N ILE A 23 -2.84 -24.28 26.20
CA ILE A 23 -1.76 -25.29 26.20
C ILE A 23 -2.28 -26.71 26.47
N ASP A 24 -3.41 -26.86 27.15
CA ASP A 24 -3.99 -28.16 27.48
C ASP A 24 -5.02 -28.65 26.45
N ASP A 25 -5.46 -27.78 25.52
CA ASP A 25 -6.49 -28.15 24.56
C ASP A 25 -5.99 -29.11 23.47
N SER A 26 -6.92 -29.90 22.92
CA SER A 26 -6.65 -30.69 21.72
C SER A 26 -6.36 -29.78 20.53
N ILE A 27 -5.37 -30.15 19.72
CA ILE A 27 -5.05 -29.46 18.48
C ILE A 27 -6.22 -29.55 17.49
N LYS A 28 -6.68 -28.40 17.00
CA LYS A 28 -7.66 -28.29 15.91
C LYS A 28 -6.94 -27.98 14.60
N THR A 29 -7.46 -28.49 13.49
CA THR A 29 -6.95 -28.17 12.14
C THR A 29 -8.03 -27.51 11.32
N TYR A 30 -7.70 -26.39 10.67
CA TYR A 30 -8.60 -25.68 9.76
C TYR A 30 -8.02 -25.63 8.36
N LYS A 31 -8.90 -25.59 7.35
CA LYS A 31 -8.51 -25.39 5.95
C LYS A 31 -8.99 -24.01 5.51
N MET A 32 -8.12 -23.24 4.88
CA MET A 32 -8.51 -21.96 4.31
C MET A 32 -9.23 -22.21 2.98
N ASN A 33 -10.45 -21.69 2.85
CA ASN A 33 -11.26 -21.84 1.64
C ASN A 33 -10.96 -20.78 0.58
N ARG A 34 -10.22 -19.73 0.96
CA ARG A 34 -10.02 -18.53 0.15
C ARG A 34 -8.54 -18.18 0.11
N VAL A 35 -8.14 -17.39 -0.88
CA VAL A 35 -6.76 -16.94 -1.04
C VAL A 35 -6.31 -16.22 0.23
N VAL A 36 -5.18 -16.66 0.78
CA VAL A 36 -4.62 -16.13 2.03
C VAL A 36 -3.46 -15.19 1.78
N TYR A 37 -3.37 -14.16 2.62
CA TYR A 37 -2.23 -13.26 2.67
C TYR A 37 -0.94 -14.02 3.03
N GLY A 38 0.19 -13.55 2.50
CA GLY A 38 1.52 -14.11 2.81
C GLY A 38 1.94 -15.31 1.97
N THR A 39 1.05 -15.89 1.15
CA THR A 39 1.46 -16.86 0.14
C THR A 39 2.10 -16.15 -1.06
N THR A 40 3.16 -16.73 -1.62
CA THR A 40 3.90 -16.15 -2.73
C THR A 40 3.03 -15.95 -3.99
N CYS A 41 2.03 -16.81 -4.19
CA CYS A 41 1.13 -16.77 -5.34
C CYS A 41 -0.11 -15.87 -5.16
N ALA A 42 -0.46 -15.46 -3.95
CA ALA A 42 -1.67 -14.66 -3.70
C ALA A 42 -1.77 -13.39 -4.56
N PRO A 43 -0.70 -12.58 -4.72
CA PRO A 43 -0.72 -11.42 -5.61
C PRO A 43 -1.13 -11.76 -7.05
N TYR A 44 -0.51 -12.79 -7.62
CA TYR A 44 -0.80 -13.24 -8.97
C TYR A 44 -2.25 -13.73 -9.11
N LEU A 45 -2.71 -14.56 -8.17
CA LEU A 45 -4.07 -15.11 -8.20
C LEU A 45 -5.11 -13.99 -8.16
N ALA A 46 -4.92 -12.98 -7.31
CA ALA A 46 -5.84 -11.87 -7.23
C ALA A 46 -5.86 -11.02 -8.50
N GLN A 47 -4.69 -10.72 -9.06
CA GLN A 47 -4.60 -10.01 -10.34
C GLN A 47 -5.21 -10.80 -11.51
N ARG A 48 -5.02 -12.13 -11.54
CA ARG A 48 -5.61 -12.99 -12.57
C ARG A 48 -7.13 -13.01 -12.49
N VAL A 49 -7.71 -12.97 -11.30
CA VAL A 49 -9.16 -12.85 -11.10
C VAL A 49 -9.69 -11.52 -11.61
N LEU A 50 -9.02 -10.40 -11.31
CA LEU A 50 -9.42 -9.10 -11.84
C LEU A 50 -9.35 -9.06 -13.38
N LYS A 51 -8.31 -9.65 -13.97
CA LYS A 51 -8.23 -9.82 -15.42
C LYS A 51 -9.38 -10.66 -15.97
N GLN A 52 -9.77 -11.73 -15.27
CA GLN A 52 -10.92 -12.54 -15.68
C GLN A 52 -12.22 -11.74 -15.62
N LEU A 53 -12.43 -10.97 -14.55
CA LEU A 53 -13.59 -10.11 -14.39
C LEU A 53 -13.72 -9.10 -15.54
N VAL A 54 -12.59 -8.50 -15.98
CA VAL A 54 -12.57 -7.62 -17.15
C VAL A 54 -12.87 -8.37 -18.44
N MET A 55 -12.38 -9.59 -18.62
CA MET A 55 -12.67 -10.41 -19.81
C MET A 55 -14.15 -10.80 -19.88
N ASP A 56 -14.75 -11.15 -18.76
CA ASP A 56 -16.12 -11.64 -18.69
C ASP A 56 -17.13 -10.48 -18.83
N ASP A 57 -16.97 -9.44 -18.01
CA ASP A 57 -17.98 -8.38 -17.86
C ASP A 57 -17.52 -6.98 -18.33
N GLY A 58 -16.24 -6.81 -18.64
CA GLY A 58 -15.65 -5.49 -18.93
C GLY A 58 -16.21 -4.81 -20.18
N HIS A 59 -16.80 -5.56 -21.12
CA HIS A 59 -17.45 -5.01 -22.31
C HIS A 59 -18.64 -4.10 -21.97
N ASN A 60 -19.30 -4.31 -20.82
CA ASN A 60 -20.39 -3.46 -20.33
C ASN A 60 -19.88 -2.17 -19.65
N TYR A 61 -18.59 -2.13 -19.29
CA TYR A 61 -17.99 -1.10 -18.44
C TYR A 61 -16.62 -0.68 -18.99
N PRO A 62 -16.54 -0.07 -20.19
CA PRO A 62 -15.28 0.15 -20.91
C PRO A 62 -14.28 1.04 -20.16
N LEU A 63 -14.73 2.06 -19.41
CA LEU A 63 -13.85 2.93 -18.62
C LEU A 63 -13.23 2.15 -17.46
N ALA A 64 -14.05 1.38 -16.75
CA ALA A 64 -13.59 0.52 -15.66
C ALA A 64 -12.68 -0.60 -16.16
N ALA A 65 -13.00 -1.23 -17.29
CA ALA A 65 -12.19 -2.27 -17.90
C ALA A 65 -10.79 -1.77 -18.25
N SER A 66 -10.69 -0.56 -18.82
CA SER A 66 -9.41 0.09 -19.09
C SER A 66 -8.63 0.33 -17.79
N ALA A 67 -9.25 1.02 -16.82
CA ALA A 67 -8.59 1.38 -15.55
C ALA A 67 -8.15 0.13 -14.76
N VAL A 68 -8.97 -0.92 -14.68
CA VAL A 68 -8.61 -2.17 -13.99
C VAL A 68 -7.43 -2.87 -14.67
N SER A 69 -7.31 -2.73 -15.99
CA SER A 69 -6.25 -3.38 -16.76
C SER A 69 -4.91 -2.63 -16.68
N SER A 70 -4.92 -1.30 -16.56
CA SER A 70 -3.71 -0.47 -16.60
C SER A 70 -3.29 0.10 -15.24
N ASP A 71 -4.23 0.36 -14.34
CA ASP A 71 -4.03 1.24 -13.18
C ASP A 71 -4.09 0.50 -11.83
N MET A 72 -4.32 -0.82 -11.87
CA MET A 72 -4.29 -1.67 -10.68
C MET A 72 -2.86 -2.01 -10.26
N TYR A 73 -2.55 -1.77 -8.99
CA TYR A 73 -1.36 -2.29 -8.35
C TYR A 73 -1.76 -3.10 -7.11
N MET A 74 -1.60 -4.42 -7.19
CA MET A 74 -2.10 -5.34 -6.17
C MET A 74 -3.59 -5.13 -5.86
N ASP A 75 -3.94 -4.67 -4.67
CA ASP A 75 -5.29 -4.36 -4.21
C ASP A 75 -5.66 -2.88 -4.33
N ASP A 76 -4.73 -2.02 -4.72
CA ASP A 76 -4.94 -0.57 -4.88
C ASP A 76 -5.20 -0.21 -6.35
N LEU A 77 -6.21 0.64 -6.58
CA LEU A 77 -6.53 1.24 -7.88
C LEU A 77 -6.20 2.73 -7.84
N LEU A 78 -5.27 3.19 -8.68
CA LEU A 78 -4.90 4.60 -8.77
C LEU A 78 -5.19 5.12 -10.19
N THR A 79 -6.39 5.69 -10.37
CA THR A 79 -6.86 6.14 -11.68
C THR A 79 -7.44 7.55 -11.60
N GLY A 80 -7.72 8.16 -12.75
CA GLY A 80 -8.25 9.50 -12.86
C GLY A 80 -8.89 9.78 -14.23
N ALA A 81 -9.45 10.98 -14.37
CA ALA A 81 -10.01 11.47 -15.62
C ALA A 81 -9.72 12.96 -15.78
N ALA A 82 -9.86 13.47 -17.01
CA ALA A 82 -9.59 14.88 -17.34
C ALA A 82 -10.63 15.85 -16.75
N ASP A 83 -11.83 15.37 -16.43
CA ASP A 83 -12.93 16.18 -15.92
C ASP A 83 -13.81 15.37 -14.94
N ILE A 84 -14.61 16.09 -14.15
CA ILE A 84 -15.44 15.50 -13.09
C ILE A 84 -16.58 14.61 -13.62
N TYR A 85 -17.10 14.88 -14.82
CA TYR A 85 -18.16 14.07 -15.40
C TYR A 85 -17.61 12.69 -15.79
N SER A 86 -16.50 12.67 -16.51
CA SER A 86 -15.77 11.45 -16.87
C SER A 86 -15.31 10.68 -15.62
N ALA A 87 -14.85 11.37 -14.57
CA ALA A 87 -14.46 10.74 -13.31
C ALA A 87 -15.63 10.07 -12.58
N LYS A 88 -16.82 10.71 -12.56
CA LYS A 88 -18.03 10.13 -11.98
C LYS A 88 -18.47 8.88 -12.75
N GLN A 89 -18.48 8.93 -14.08
CA GLN A 89 -18.79 7.78 -14.91
C GLN A 89 -17.81 6.62 -14.68
N LEU A 90 -16.51 6.91 -14.61
CA LEU A 90 -15.49 5.91 -14.30
C LEU A 90 -15.75 5.26 -12.93
N LYS A 91 -16.02 6.06 -11.89
CA LYS A 91 -16.35 5.57 -10.55
C LYS A 91 -17.58 4.65 -10.55
N GLU A 92 -18.65 5.06 -11.22
CA GLU A 92 -19.89 4.27 -11.32
C GLU A 92 -19.65 2.93 -12.03
N GLN A 93 -18.94 2.95 -13.16
CA GLN A 93 -18.57 1.73 -13.89
C GLN A 93 -17.67 0.81 -13.06
N LEU A 94 -16.72 1.35 -12.30
CA LEU A 94 -15.86 0.59 -11.41
C LEU A 94 -16.69 -0.11 -10.32
N ILE A 95 -17.59 0.61 -9.66
CA ILE A 95 -18.48 0.04 -8.64
C ILE A 95 -19.33 -1.08 -9.24
N ALA A 96 -19.90 -0.88 -10.43
CA ALA A 96 -20.73 -1.87 -11.10
C ALA A 96 -19.93 -3.13 -11.50
N LEU A 97 -18.78 -2.96 -12.13
CA LEU A 97 -17.91 -4.07 -12.55
C LEU A 97 -17.45 -4.91 -11.35
N PHE A 98 -16.93 -4.27 -10.29
CA PHE A 98 -16.48 -5.00 -9.10
C PHE A 98 -17.63 -5.68 -8.35
N ARG A 99 -18.83 -5.07 -8.35
CA ARG A 99 -20.04 -5.69 -7.78
C ARG A 99 -20.41 -6.98 -8.52
N GLY A 100 -20.24 -7.02 -9.84
CA GLY A 100 -20.40 -8.25 -10.65
C GLY A 100 -19.46 -9.37 -10.20
N GLY A 101 -18.21 -9.02 -9.83
CA GLY A 101 -17.23 -9.94 -9.26
C GLY A 101 -17.40 -10.23 -7.76
N GLY A 102 -18.49 -9.79 -7.12
CA GLY A 102 -18.72 -9.95 -5.67
C GLY A 102 -17.74 -9.18 -4.79
N MET A 103 -17.10 -8.14 -5.33
CA MET A 103 -16.13 -7.30 -4.64
C MET A 103 -16.70 -5.89 -4.41
N GLN A 104 -16.34 -5.29 -3.28
CA GLN A 104 -16.71 -3.91 -2.95
C GLN A 104 -15.44 -3.06 -2.84
N LEU A 105 -15.38 -1.99 -3.64
CA LEU A 105 -14.35 -0.96 -3.54
C LEU A 105 -14.64 -0.07 -2.33
N HIS A 106 -13.62 0.19 -1.51
CA HIS A 106 -13.69 0.97 -0.28
C HIS A 106 -12.52 1.96 -0.19
N LYS A 107 -12.53 2.85 0.83
CA LYS A 107 -11.44 3.81 1.08
C LYS A 107 -11.16 4.76 -0.10
N TRP A 108 -12.22 5.21 -0.76
CA TRP A 108 -12.12 6.19 -1.85
C TRP A 108 -11.44 7.47 -1.37
N SER A 109 -10.45 7.94 -2.14
CA SER A 109 -9.76 9.21 -1.92
C SER A 109 -9.67 9.96 -3.25
N SER A 110 -9.82 11.29 -3.21
CA SER A 110 -9.80 12.13 -4.42
C SER A 110 -9.34 13.55 -4.07
N ASN A 111 -8.72 14.22 -5.05
CA ASN A 111 -8.48 15.66 -5.01
C ASN A 111 -9.76 16.50 -5.26
N CYS A 112 -10.88 15.86 -5.62
CA CYS A 112 -12.16 16.50 -5.90
C CYS A 112 -13.24 16.07 -4.88
N LYS A 113 -13.79 17.04 -4.13
CA LYS A 113 -14.85 16.80 -3.13
C LYS A 113 -16.13 16.26 -3.75
N GLU A 114 -16.48 16.75 -4.94
CA GLU A 114 -17.70 16.37 -5.64
C GLU A 114 -17.73 14.87 -6.01
N LEU A 115 -16.55 14.27 -6.24
CA LEU A 115 -16.43 12.84 -6.53
C LEU A 115 -16.67 11.98 -5.27
N LEU A 116 -16.39 12.51 -4.08
CA LEU A 116 -16.58 11.83 -2.80
C LEU A 116 -18.02 11.98 -2.26
N ALA A 117 -18.69 13.09 -2.55
CA ALA A 117 -20.02 13.41 -2.04
C ALA A 117 -21.12 12.44 -2.49
N ASN A 118 -21.02 11.88 -3.71
CA ASN A 118 -22.03 10.98 -4.29
C ASN A 118 -21.81 9.50 -3.94
N SER A 119 -21.13 9.21 -2.83
CA SER A 119 -20.87 7.83 -2.41
C SER A 119 -22.09 7.29 -1.67
N GLU A 120 -23.02 6.63 -2.37
CA GLU A 120 -24.06 5.78 -1.74
C GLU A 120 -23.47 4.57 -0.99
N VAL A 121 -22.14 4.47 -0.93
CA VAL A 121 -21.41 3.48 -0.17
C VAL A 121 -21.48 3.88 1.31
N SER A 122 -22.50 3.35 2.01
CA SER A 122 -22.51 3.22 3.47
C SER A 122 -21.33 2.38 3.92
N ASP A 123 -20.15 2.98 3.93
CA ASP A 123 -19.06 2.58 4.80
C ASP A 123 -19.07 3.62 5.91
N GLY A 124 -19.37 3.21 7.15
CA GLY A 124 -19.25 4.09 8.30
C GLY A 124 -17.83 4.66 8.30
N ASP A 125 -17.69 5.98 8.27
CA ASP A 125 -16.47 6.78 8.02
C ASP A 125 -16.15 7.20 6.58
N VAL A 126 -17.13 7.30 5.66
CA VAL A 126 -17.00 8.28 4.57
C VAL A 126 -17.15 9.69 5.17
N SER A 127 -16.07 10.19 5.78
CA SER A 127 -15.93 11.62 5.98
C SER A 127 -16.03 12.26 4.61
N LEU A 128 -17.06 13.08 4.39
CA LEU A 128 -17.23 13.93 3.20
C LEU A 128 -16.09 14.96 3.04
N THR A 129 -15.08 14.88 3.91
CA THR A 129 -13.91 15.73 3.96
C THR A 129 -12.77 15.02 3.26
N ILE A 130 -12.16 15.71 2.28
CA ILE A 130 -10.89 15.25 1.73
C ILE A 130 -9.87 15.19 2.87
N PRO A 131 -9.26 14.01 3.14
CA PRO A 131 -8.24 13.91 4.18
C PRO A 131 -7.08 14.85 3.85
N ASP A 132 -6.47 15.45 4.87
CA ASP A 132 -5.31 16.31 4.65
C ASP A 132 -4.15 15.53 4.02
N GLU A 133 -3.99 14.27 4.45
CA GLU A 133 -2.96 13.34 3.99
C GLU A 133 -3.50 11.90 3.91
N THR A 134 -3.14 11.17 2.87
CA THR A 134 -3.39 9.74 2.71
C THR A 134 -2.18 9.05 2.08
N LYS A 135 -2.17 7.72 1.99
CA LYS A 135 -1.12 6.98 1.31
C LYS A 135 -1.58 6.49 -0.05
N ALA A 136 -0.72 6.69 -1.05
CA ALA A 136 -0.87 6.19 -2.42
C ALA A 136 0.35 5.31 -2.73
N LEU A 137 0.15 3.98 -2.77
CA LEU A 137 1.23 3.00 -3.00
C LEU A 137 2.44 3.16 -2.06
N GLY A 138 2.20 3.53 -0.81
CA GLY A 138 3.24 3.76 0.20
C GLY A 138 3.82 5.17 0.24
N LEU A 139 3.55 6.02 -0.76
CA LEU A 139 3.89 7.45 -0.76
C LEU A 139 2.80 8.26 -0.05
N LEU A 140 3.18 9.36 0.59
CA LEU A 140 2.23 10.30 1.17
C LEU A 140 1.65 11.17 0.05
N TRP A 141 0.33 11.29 -0.02
CA TRP A 141 -0.38 12.14 -0.96
C TRP A 141 -1.28 13.10 -0.19
N ARG A 142 -1.27 14.37 -0.61
CA ARG A 142 -2.13 15.45 -0.10
C ARG A 142 -3.19 15.75 -1.16
N PRO A 143 -4.38 15.15 -1.08
CA PRO A 143 -5.33 15.24 -2.19
C PRO A 143 -5.80 16.66 -2.45
N GLN A 144 -6.00 17.49 -1.41
CA GLN A 144 -6.43 18.89 -1.60
C GLN A 144 -5.45 19.73 -2.43
N LYS A 145 -4.15 19.46 -2.30
CA LYS A 145 -3.09 20.17 -3.04
C LYS A 145 -2.62 19.41 -4.27
N ASP A 146 -3.16 18.22 -4.48
CA ASP A 146 -2.69 17.22 -5.43
C ASP A 146 -1.16 17.09 -5.50
N SER A 147 -0.54 16.92 -4.33
CA SER A 147 0.92 16.83 -4.22
C SER A 147 1.34 15.61 -3.45
N LEU A 148 2.39 14.96 -3.94
CA LEU A 148 3.12 13.95 -3.19
C LEU A 148 3.97 14.64 -2.11
N ALA A 149 4.07 13.98 -0.97
CA ALA A 149 4.89 14.41 0.14
C ALA A 149 5.78 13.25 0.61
N PHE A 150 6.86 13.61 1.29
CA PHE A 150 7.79 12.68 1.89
C PHE A 150 7.93 13.07 3.35
N SER A 151 7.70 12.11 4.24
CA SER A 151 7.88 12.30 5.68
C SER A 151 8.82 11.22 6.17
N VAL A 152 9.93 11.66 6.76
CA VAL A 152 10.92 10.80 7.39
C VAL A 152 11.05 11.28 8.82
N THR A 153 10.39 10.58 9.73
CA THR A 153 10.65 10.80 11.16
C THR A 153 11.95 10.08 11.49
N ALA A 154 13.00 10.85 11.71
CA ALA A 154 14.21 10.32 12.31
C ALA A 154 13.84 9.91 13.75
N ASN A 155 13.92 8.62 14.06
CA ASN A 155 13.94 8.17 15.44
C ASN A 155 15.36 8.46 15.97
N VAL A 156 15.71 9.74 16.06
CA VAL A 156 16.73 10.15 17.00
C VAL A 156 15.97 10.16 18.30
N ASP A 157 16.17 9.13 19.13
CA ASP A 157 15.63 9.15 20.49
C ASP A 157 16.00 10.52 21.08
N THR A 158 15.02 11.37 21.34
CA THR A 158 15.18 12.77 21.77
C THR A 158 15.71 12.89 23.19
N CYS A 159 16.36 11.83 23.67
CA CYS A 159 17.18 11.83 24.84
C CYS A 159 18.51 12.49 24.46
N GLU A 160 18.90 13.57 25.14
CA GLU A 160 20.19 14.24 24.97
C GLU A 160 21.41 13.30 25.16
N SER A 161 21.20 12.06 25.63
CA SER A 161 22.22 11.01 25.74
C SER A 161 22.19 9.92 24.66
N CYS A 162 21.22 9.94 23.72
CA CYS A 162 21.17 8.96 22.64
C CYS A 162 22.13 9.32 21.52
N LYS A 163 23.33 8.73 21.59
CA LYS A 163 24.36 8.78 20.57
C LYS A 163 23.79 8.35 19.21
N ILE A 164 23.96 9.18 18.18
CA ILE A 164 23.68 8.76 16.80
C ILE A 164 24.70 7.68 16.44
N THR A 165 24.22 6.57 15.88
CA THR A 165 25.07 5.43 15.51
C THR A 165 24.97 5.16 14.02
N LYS A 166 25.96 4.44 13.48
CA LYS A 166 25.90 3.94 12.10
C LYS A 166 24.61 3.15 11.82
N ARG A 167 24.12 2.37 12.80
CA ARG A 167 22.83 1.66 12.72
C ARG A 167 21.65 2.61 12.60
N SER A 168 21.60 3.69 13.39
CA SER A 168 20.47 4.65 13.33
C SER A 168 20.46 5.43 12.01
N VAL A 169 21.63 5.77 11.47
CA VAL A 169 21.77 6.40 10.14
C VAL A 169 21.27 5.47 9.03
N LEU A 170 21.70 4.20 9.02
CA LEU A 170 21.23 3.24 8.03
C LEU A 170 19.72 3.01 8.13
N SER A 171 19.22 2.84 9.36
CA SER A 171 17.78 2.67 9.63
C SER A 171 16.97 3.86 9.11
N THR A 172 17.41 5.09 9.39
CA THR A 172 16.75 6.31 8.91
C THR A 172 16.81 6.41 7.39
N THR A 173 17.96 6.11 6.78
CA THR A 173 18.14 6.11 5.33
C THR A 173 17.22 5.09 4.64
N ALA A 174 17.10 3.89 5.21
CA ALA A 174 16.27 2.82 4.66
C ALA A 174 14.75 3.08 4.79
N ARG A 175 14.33 3.99 5.69
CA ARG A 175 12.93 4.44 5.80
C ARG A 175 12.52 5.39 4.68
N ILE A 176 13.47 5.96 3.94
CA ILE A 176 13.16 6.84 2.81
C ILE A 176 12.60 5.98 1.68
N PHE A 177 11.27 5.99 1.55
CA PHE A 177 10.57 5.28 0.48
C PHE A 177 10.41 6.19 -0.74
N ASP A 178 11.24 5.97 -1.77
CA ASP A 178 11.23 6.73 -3.02
C ASP A 178 11.36 5.79 -4.24
N PRO A 179 10.31 5.01 -4.55
CA PRO A 179 10.35 4.04 -5.65
C PRO A 179 10.49 4.68 -7.03
N LEU A 180 10.11 5.95 -7.18
CA LEU A 180 10.15 6.71 -8.43
C LEU A 180 11.41 7.58 -8.57
N GLY A 181 12.23 7.69 -7.52
CA GLY A 181 13.44 8.50 -7.52
C GLY A 181 13.16 10.02 -7.49
N LEU A 182 11.99 10.47 -7.04
CA LEU A 182 11.58 11.88 -7.02
C LEU A 182 12.43 12.73 -6.09
N ILE A 183 12.97 12.14 -5.03
CA ILE A 183 13.88 12.79 -4.07
C ILE A 183 15.27 12.15 -4.09
N SER A 184 15.68 11.62 -5.25
CA SER A 184 17.01 11.03 -5.46
C SER A 184 18.18 11.89 -4.94
N PRO A 185 18.18 13.23 -5.05
CA PRO A 185 19.25 14.05 -4.44
C PRO A 185 19.34 13.91 -2.91
N VAL A 186 18.20 13.79 -2.22
CA VAL A 186 18.15 13.59 -0.77
C VAL A 186 18.63 12.18 -0.41
N VAL A 187 18.12 11.16 -1.11
CA VAL A 187 18.54 9.76 -0.92
C VAL A 187 20.03 9.59 -1.18
N THR A 188 20.57 10.28 -2.20
CA THR A 188 22.00 10.23 -2.54
C THR A 188 22.85 10.83 -1.42
N LYS A 189 22.46 11.99 -0.86
CA LYS A 189 23.17 12.56 0.29
C LYS A 189 23.20 11.59 1.48
N ALA A 190 22.07 10.98 1.82
CA ALA A 190 22.00 9.99 2.89
C ALA A 190 22.92 8.77 2.63
N LYS A 191 22.96 8.29 1.38
CA LYS A 191 23.87 7.21 0.96
C LYS A 191 25.34 7.61 0.99
N LEU A 192 25.69 8.86 0.67
CA LEU A 192 27.05 9.38 0.77
C LEU A 192 27.51 9.44 2.24
N VAL A 193 26.66 9.90 3.15
CA VAL A 193 26.94 9.85 4.60
C VAL A 193 27.20 8.41 5.02
N MET A 194 26.31 7.48 4.61
CA MET A 194 26.50 6.06 4.92
C MET A 194 27.84 5.53 4.36
N GLN A 195 28.21 5.90 3.13
CA GLN A 195 29.48 5.53 2.51
C GLN A 195 30.69 6.03 3.32
N GLU A 196 30.64 7.24 3.85
CA GLU A 196 31.72 7.78 4.68
C GLU A 196 31.85 7.03 6.01
N LEU A 197 30.73 6.69 6.66
CA LEU A 197 30.73 5.85 7.86
C LEU A 197 31.31 4.45 7.60
N TRP A 198 31.17 3.92 6.38
CA TRP A 198 31.85 2.69 5.96
C TRP A 198 33.36 2.89 5.78
N ARG A 199 33.79 4.00 5.17
CA ARG A 199 35.22 4.34 4.99
C ARG A 199 35.95 4.51 6.32
N LEU A 200 35.27 5.08 7.32
CA LEU A 200 35.77 5.23 8.69
C LEU A 200 35.83 3.92 9.48
N LYS A 201 35.31 2.82 8.91
CA LYS A 201 35.28 1.49 9.55
C LYS A 201 34.60 1.47 10.93
N LEU A 202 33.60 2.32 11.13
CA LEU A 202 32.79 2.32 12.36
C LEU A 202 31.96 1.03 12.45
N ASP A 203 31.88 0.48 13.66
CA ASP A 203 30.95 -0.58 14.00
C ASP A 203 29.51 -0.05 14.11
N TRP A 204 28.55 -0.96 14.14
CA TRP A 204 27.12 -0.63 14.06
C TRP A 204 26.64 0.32 15.16
N ASN A 205 27.21 0.20 16.35
CA ASN A 205 26.79 0.95 17.54
C ASN A 205 27.80 2.04 17.93
N ASP A 206 28.81 2.29 17.10
CA ASP A 206 29.77 3.37 17.35
C ASP A 206 29.08 4.73 17.14
N SER A 207 29.48 5.69 17.98
CA SER A 207 29.09 7.09 17.82
C SER A 207 29.63 7.67 16.52
N LEU A 208 28.85 8.56 15.90
CA LEU A 208 29.36 9.35 14.78
C LEU A 208 30.47 10.30 15.26
N PRO A 209 31.49 10.55 14.42
CA PRO A 209 32.41 11.67 14.61
C PRO A 209 31.64 13.00 14.58
N ILE A 210 32.05 13.96 15.41
CA ILE A 210 31.41 15.28 15.55
C ILE A 210 31.19 15.98 14.20
N GLN A 211 32.08 15.78 13.22
CA GLN A 211 31.98 16.39 11.88
C GLN A 211 30.79 15.87 11.05
N LEU A 212 30.27 14.69 11.38
CA LEU A 212 29.17 14.02 10.68
C LEU A 212 27.84 14.11 11.46
N GLU A 213 27.85 14.59 12.70
CA GLU A 213 26.62 14.79 13.49
C GLU A 213 25.77 15.98 13.00
N SER A 214 26.37 16.91 12.26
CA SER A 214 25.73 18.16 11.80
C SER A 214 25.35 18.20 10.31
N GLN A 215 25.57 17.11 9.56
CA GLN A 215 25.23 16.98 8.13
C GLN A 215 23.85 16.35 7.92
#